data_AF-A0ABC8R7A4-F1
#
_entry.id   AF-A0ABC8R7A4-F1
#
_cell.length_a   1.000
_cell.length_b   1.000
_cell.length_c   1.000
_cell.angle_alpha   90.00
_cell.angle_beta   90.00
_cell.angle_gamma   90.00
#
_symmetry.space_group_name_H-M   'P 1'
#
loop_
_entity.id
_entity.type
_entity.pdbx_description
1 polymer ?
#
loop_
_entity_poly.entity_id
_entity_poly.type
_entity_poly.pdbx_seq_one_letter_code
_entity_poly.pdbx_strand_id
1 'polypeptide(L)'
;MAPTVASSAVAKQAELRKQEGNNCFKKGRFGAAIDAYTEAIALCPNVPIYWTNRALCHRNRNDWKKVEEDCRTAVQLDHNSVKVGRLSQISVFLDFLGICGLISITTEIGGPLQGCS
;
A
#
# COMPACT_ATOMS: atom_id res chain seq x y z
N MET A 1 26.59 5.06 23.56
CA MET A 1 25.33 5.45 22.91
C MET A 1 25.64 6.03 21.53
N ALA A 2 25.60 5.21 20.47
CA ALA A 2 25.63 5.68 19.08
C ALA A 2 25.24 4.55 18.12
N PRO A 3 24.07 4.64 17.47
CA PRO A 3 23.99 4.29 16.05
C PRO A 3 23.12 5.31 15.31
N THR A 4 23.57 6.56 15.16
CA THR A 4 22.85 7.56 14.34
C THR A 4 23.35 7.63 12.90
N VAL A 5 24.58 7.18 12.63
CA VAL A 5 25.16 7.19 11.27
C VAL A 5 24.65 6.05 10.38
N ALA A 6 24.41 4.86 10.94
CA ALA A 6 23.88 3.71 10.19
C ALA A 6 22.44 3.94 9.70
N SER A 7 21.61 4.61 10.51
CA SER A 7 20.22 4.93 10.16
C SER A 7 20.11 5.79 8.89
N SER A 8 21.01 6.78 8.72
CA SER A 8 20.98 7.66 7.54
C SER A 8 21.48 7.01 6.25
N ALA A 9 22.46 6.10 6.33
CA ALA A 9 22.96 5.37 5.17
C ALA A 9 21.95 4.32 4.69
N VAL A 10 21.33 3.60 5.63
CA VAL A 10 20.27 2.61 5.32
C VAL A 10 19.03 3.31 4.76
N ALA A 11 18.63 4.46 5.31
CA ALA A 11 17.53 5.27 4.76
C ALA A 11 17.84 5.79 3.34
N LYS A 12 19.08 6.24 3.08
CA LYS A 12 19.51 6.60 1.71
C LYS A 12 19.46 5.40 0.77
N GLN A 13 19.87 4.23 1.22
CA GLN A 13 19.81 3.01 0.41
C GLN A 13 18.36 2.60 0.11
N ALA A 14 17.46 2.68 1.09
CA ALA A 14 16.03 2.42 0.89
C ALA A 14 15.41 3.40 -0.12
N GLU A 15 15.81 4.68 -0.07
CA GLU A 15 15.39 5.70 -1.04
C GLU A 15 15.88 5.39 -2.46
N LEU A 16 17.13 4.93 -2.63
CA LEU A 16 17.63 4.48 -3.93
C LEU A 16 16.82 3.31 -4.49
N ARG A 17 16.49 2.32 -3.64
CA ARG A 17 15.64 1.18 -4.04
C ARG A 17 14.23 1.62 -4.42
N LYS A 18 13.66 2.60 -3.73
CA LYS A 18 12.40 3.23 -4.12
C LYS A 18 12.49 3.88 -5.50
N GLN A 19 13.57 4.60 -5.78
CA GLN A 19 13.77 5.25 -7.08
C GLN A 19 13.91 4.22 -8.21
N GLU A 20 14.63 3.13 -7.98
CA GLU A 20 14.73 2.02 -8.93
C GLU A 20 13.38 1.36 -9.19
N GLY A 21 12.59 1.12 -8.14
CA GLY A 21 11.22 0.62 -8.23
C GLY A 21 10.33 1.57 -9.05
N ASN A 22 10.45 2.88 -8.85
CA ASN A 22 9.71 3.88 -9.63
C ASN A 22 10.10 3.86 -11.11
N ASN A 23 11.39 3.68 -11.42
CA ASN A 23 11.86 3.55 -12.79
C ASN A 23 11.29 2.28 -13.45
N CYS A 24 11.30 1.15 -12.73
CA CYS A 24 10.69 -0.09 -13.18
C CYS A 24 9.18 0.04 -13.40
N PHE A 25 8.47 0.75 -12.51
CA PHE A 25 7.04 1.03 -12.64
C PHE A 25 6.74 1.84 -13.90
N LYS A 26 7.52 2.90 -14.18
CA LYS A 26 7.39 3.69 -15.42
C LYS A 26 7.64 2.86 -16.68
N LYS A 27 8.50 1.85 -16.60
CA LYS A 27 8.77 0.89 -17.67
C LYS A 27 7.72 -0.23 -17.78
N GLY A 28 6.67 -0.23 -16.95
CA GLY A 28 5.65 -1.29 -16.89
C GLY A 28 6.14 -2.62 -16.29
N ARG A 29 7.35 -2.64 -15.71
CA ARG A 29 7.93 -3.83 -15.08
C ARG A 29 7.52 -3.91 -13.62
N PHE A 30 6.25 -4.25 -13.37
CA PHE A 30 5.69 -4.29 -12.02
C PHE A 30 6.31 -5.37 -11.13
N GLY A 31 6.70 -6.53 -11.68
CA GLY A 31 7.37 -7.58 -10.91
C GLY A 31 8.68 -7.11 -10.28
N ALA A 32 9.60 -6.59 -11.10
CA ALA A 32 10.87 -6.06 -10.61
C ALA A 32 10.70 -4.83 -9.70
N ALA A 33 9.66 -4.02 -9.93
CA ALA A 33 9.33 -2.91 -9.04
C ALA A 33 8.93 -3.42 -7.63
N ILE A 34 8.13 -4.49 -7.54
CA ILE A 34 7.74 -5.12 -6.27
C ILE A 34 8.97 -5.62 -5.51
N ASP A 35 9.91 -6.26 -6.20
CA ASP A 35 11.15 -6.75 -5.58
C ASP A 35 11.96 -5.59 -4.99
N ALA A 36 12.17 -4.52 -5.76
CA ALA A 36 12.89 -3.33 -5.32
C ALA A 36 12.22 -2.63 -4.11
N TYR A 37 10.88 -2.54 -4.10
CA TYR A 37 10.16 -2.00 -2.95
C TYR A 37 10.22 -2.92 -1.73
N THR A 38 10.23 -4.24 -1.93
CA THR A 38 10.34 -5.20 -0.83
C THR A 38 11.71 -5.11 -0.17
N GLU A 39 12.78 -4.92 -0.95
CA GLU A 39 14.11 -4.63 -0.41
C GLU A 39 14.13 -3.28 0.35
N ALA A 40 13.45 -2.24 -0.16
CA ALA A 40 13.33 -0.96 0.54
C ALA A 40 12.59 -1.10 1.89
N ILE A 41 11.54 -1.91 1.95
CA ILE A 41 10.78 -2.21 3.17
C ILE A 41 11.64 -3.00 4.16
N ALA A 42 12.43 -3.96 3.70
CA ALA A 42 13.34 -4.73 4.56
C ALA A 42 14.38 -3.82 5.24
N LEU A 43 14.84 -2.78 4.55
CA LEU A 43 15.75 -1.77 5.10
C LEU A 43 15.03 -0.79 6.04
N CYS A 44 13.83 -0.34 5.66
CA CYS A 44 13.09 0.72 6.34
C CYS A 44 11.58 0.41 6.33
N PRO A 45 11.08 -0.42 7.27
CA PRO A 45 9.67 -0.81 7.30
C PRO A 45 8.76 0.33 7.79
N ASN A 46 9.32 1.33 8.47
CA ASN A 46 8.59 2.43 9.10
C ASN A 46 8.14 3.54 8.13
N VAL A 47 8.27 3.32 6.81
CA VAL A 47 7.95 4.33 5.79
C VAL A 47 6.73 3.87 4.99
N PRO A 48 5.55 4.50 5.16
CA PRO A 48 4.30 4.09 4.50
C PRO A 48 4.34 4.22 2.97
N ILE A 49 5.25 5.06 2.46
CA ILE A 49 5.41 5.31 1.02
C ILE A 49 5.82 4.04 0.27
N TYR A 50 6.68 3.20 0.85
CA TYR A 50 7.14 1.97 0.18
C TYR A 50 6.01 0.95 0.03
N TRP A 51 5.21 0.76 1.08
CA TRP A 51 4.00 -0.06 1.06
C TRP A 51 2.99 0.44 0.04
N THR A 52 2.76 1.76 -0.02
CA THR A 52 1.86 2.37 -1.00
C THR A 52 2.32 2.13 -2.44
N ASN A 53 3.62 2.24 -2.70
CA ASN A 53 4.17 2.04 -4.04
C ASN A 53 4.16 0.57 -4.45
N ARG A 54 4.37 -0.36 -3.51
CA ARG A 54 4.20 -1.80 -3.74
C ARG A 54 2.75 -2.16 -4.02
N ALA A 55 1.81 -1.60 -3.25
CA ALA A 55 0.37 -1.74 -3.46
C ALA A 55 -0.05 -1.25 -4.86
N LEU A 56 0.52 -0.14 -5.35
CA LEU A 56 0.27 0.32 -6.73
C LEU A 56 0.74 -0.70 -7.78
N CYS A 57 1.86 -1.38 -7.56
CA CYS A 57 2.34 -2.42 -8.47
C CYS A 57 1.41 -3.63 -8.47
N HIS A 58 0.97 -4.08 -7.29
CA HIS A 58 -0.03 -5.15 -7.15
C HIS A 58 -1.36 -4.79 -7.80
N ARG A 59 -1.80 -3.53 -7.67
CA ARG A 59 -3.00 -3.02 -8.32
C ARG A 59 -2.93 -3.15 -9.84
N ASN A 60 -1.79 -2.82 -10.44
CA ASN A 60 -1.58 -2.96 -11.89
C ASN A 60 -1.47 -4.42 -12.34
N ARG A 61 -1.19 -5.34 -11.41
CA ARG A 61 -1.20 -6.80 -11.65
C ARG A 61 -2.55 -7.46 -11.36
N ASN A 62 -3.56 -6.68 -10.94
CA ASN A 62 -4.85 -7.15 -10.44
C ASN A 62 -4.74 -8.07 -9.19
N ASP A 63 -3.67 -7.94 -8.41
CA ASP A 63 -3.45 -8.70 -7.17
C ASP A 63 -4.12 -7.99 -5.96
N TRP A 64 -5.43 -7.79 -6.01
CA TRP A 64 -6.19 -6.98 -5.03
C TRP A 64 -6.01 -7.42 -3.57
N LYS A 65 -5.91 -8.74 -3.33
CA LYS A 65 -5.68 -9.30 -1.98
C LYS A 65 -4.41 -8.74 -1.33
N LYS A 66 -3.33 -8.60 -2.10
CA LYS A 66 -2.06 -8.05 -1.62
C LYS A 66 -2.10 -6.54 -1.49
N VAL A 67 -2.86 -5.86 -2.37
CA VAL A 67 -3.10 -4.42 -2.25
C VAL A 67 -3.76 -4.09 -0.92
N GLU A 68 -4.77 -4.86 -0.51
CA GLU A 68 -5.47 -4.64 0.76
C GLU A 68 -4.53 -4.81 1.96
N GLU A 69 -3.72 -5.86 1.97
CA GLU A 69 -2.73 -6.11 3.02
C GLU A 69 -1.72 -4.97 3.12
N ASP A 70 -1.12 -4.57 1.98
CA ASP A 70 -0.15 -3.48 1.92
C ASP A 70 -0.75 -2.13 2.35
N CYS A 71 -1.99 -1.85 1.92
CA CYS A 71 -2.71 -0.65 2.33
C CYS A 71 -3.04 -0.67 3.81
N ARG A 72 -3.45 -1.81 4.37
CA ARG A 72 -3.73 -1.95 5.81
C ARG A 72 -2.50 -1.65 6.64
N THR A 73 -1.35 -2.23 6.29
CA THR A 73 -0.08 -1.93 6.98
C THR A 73 0.32 -0.47 6.82
N ALA A 74 0.13 0.12 5.64
CA ALA A 74 0.45 1.53 5.41
C ALA A 74 -0.44 2.49 6.23
N VAL A 75 -1.74 2.19 6.40
CA VAL A 75 -2.62 2.98 7.28
C VAL A 75 -2.20 2.84 8.74
N GLN A 76 -1.83 1.63 9.18
CA GLN A 76 -1.35 1.41 10.54
C GLN A 76 -0.08 2.22 10.84
N LEU A 77 0.82 2.35 9.86
CA LEU A 77 2.04 3.15 9.98
C LEU A 77 1.76 4.66 9.94
N ASP A 78 0.90 5.11 9.03
CA ASP A 78 0.55 6.52 8.87
C ASP A 78 -0.95 6.68 8.62
N HIS A 79 -1.65 7.04 9.70
CA HIS A 79 -3.10 7.25 9.69
C HIS A 79 -3.51 8.51 8.90
N ASN A 80 -2.55 9.38 8.55
CA ASN A 80 -2.81 10.65 7.86
C ASN A 80 -2.64 10.54 6.33
N SER A 81 -2.21 9.39 5.82
CA SER A 81 -1.95 9.18 4.41
C SER A 81 -3.26 8.99 3.63
N VAL A 82 -3.88 10.10 3.21
CA VAL A 82 -5.09 10.16 2.36
C VAL A 82 -4.97 9.28 1.10
N LYS A 83 -3.74 9.11 0.58
CA LYS A 83 -3.45 8.29 -0.60
C LYS A 83 -3.69 6.79 -0.35
N VAL A 84 -3.36 6.30 0.84
CA VAL A 84 -3.55 4.90 1.23
C VAL A 84 -5.02 4.59 1.43
N GLY A 85 -5.74 5.46 2.15
CA GLY A 85 -7.19 5.33 2.34
C GLY A 85 -7.95 5.31 1.01
N ARG A 86 -7.55 6.16 0.06
CA ARG A 86 -8.15 6.17 -1.29
C ARG A 86 -7.90 4.88 -2.06
N LEU A 87 -6.69 4.31 -1.99
CA LEU A 87 -6.38 3.04 -2.65
C LEU A 87 -7.16 1.86 -2.05
N SER A 88 -7.31 1.84 -0.73
CA SER A 88 -8.12 0.84 -0.03
C SER A 88 -9.60 0.92 -0.45
N GLN A 89 -10.16 2.13 -0.53
CA GLN A 89 -11.57 2.29 -0.94
C GLN A 89 -11.82 1.97 -2.42
N ILE A 90 -10.85 2.19 -3.30
CA ILE A 90 -10.97 1.83 -4.73
C ILE A 90 -11.09 0.31 -4.89
N SER A 91 -10.33 -0.50 -4.14
CA SER A 91 -10.42 -1.97 -4.25
C SER A 91 -11.82 -2.48 -3.88
N VAL A 92 -12.33 -2.05 -2.70
CA VAL A 92 -13.68 -2.44 -2.23
C VAL A 92 -14.77 -2.03 -3.23
N PHE A 93 -14.60 -0.89 -3.90
CA PHE A 93 -15.54 -0.41 -4.91
C PHE A 93 -15.47 -1.21 -6.22
N LEU A 94 -14.28 -1.66 -6.65
CA LEU A 94 -14.13 -2.52 -7.83
C LEU A 94 -14.66 -3.95 -7.60
N ASP A 95 -14.49 -4.51 -6.41
CA ASP A 95 -15.14 -5.77 -6.03
C ASP A 95 -16.67 -5.62 -6.06
N PHE A 96 -17.21 -4.49 -5.59
CA PHE A 96 -18.64 -4.17 -5.68
C PHE A 96 -19.14 -4.05 -7.12
N LEU A 97 -18.37 -3.43 -8.04
CA LEU A 97 -18.71 -3.38 -9.47
C LEU A 97 -18.62 -4.76 -10.14
N GLY A 98 -17.75 -5.65 -9.67
CA GLY A 98 -17.65 -7.03 -10.15
C GLY A 98 -18.86 -7.91 -9.77
N ILE A 99 -19.63 -7.49 -8.77
CA ILE A 99 -20.87 -8.17 -8.32
C ILE A 99 -22.13 -7.41 -8.82
N CYS A 100 -21.99 -6.39 -9.69
CA CYS A 100 -23.13 -5.62 -10.23
C CYS A 100 -24.12 -6.45 -11.09
N GLY A 101 -23.93 -7.75 -11.24
CA GLY A 101 -25.00 -8.65 -11.68
C GLY A 101 -26.02 -9.03 -10.60
N LEU A 102 -25.76 -8.81 -9.30
CA LEU A 102 -26.62 -9.41 -8.26
C LEU A 102 -26.78 -8.70 -6.92
N ILE A 103 -26.07 -7.62 -6.59
CA ILE A 103 -26.25 -6.98 -5.27
C ILE A 103 -26.56 -5.50 -5.42
N SER A 104 -27.81 -5.25 -5.82
CA SER A 104 -28.59 -4.19 -5.19
C SER A 104 -28.49 -4.35 -3.66
N ILE A 105 -28.39 -3.24 -2.93
CA ILE A 105 -28.64 -3.05 -1.48
C ILE A 105 -27.39 -2.74 -0.64
N THR A 106 -27.43 -1.53 -0.03
CA THR A 106 -26.65 -0.95 1.09
C THR A 106 -25.18 -0.59 0.78
N THR A 107 -24.79 0.66 0.52
CA THR A 107 -24.92 1.86 1.38
C THR A 107 -24.84 1.51 2.85
N GLU A 108 -23.67 1.68 3.48
CA GLU A 108 -23.56 2.25 4.82
C GLU A 108 -22.13 2.81 5.00
N ILE A 109 -22.07 4.11 4.79
CA ILE A 109 -21.02 5.01 5.23
C ILE A 109 -21.33 5.28 6.71
N GLY A 110 -20.50 4.86 7.65
CA GLY A 110 -20.60 5.39 9.01
C GLY A 110 -20.22 4.46 10.16
N GLY A 111 -19.06 4.74 10.75
CA GLY A 111 -18.93 4.84 12.22
C GLY A 111 -18.82 3.55 13.05
N PRO A 112 -18.13 3.61 14.22
CA PRO A 112 -18.02 2.49 15.13
C PRO A 112 -19.32 2.28 15.96
N LEU A 113 -19.84 1.06 15.84
CA LEU A 113 -20.47 0.19 16.86
C LEU A 113 -21.15 0.85 18.08
N GLN A 114 -22.48 0.66 18.20
CA GLN A 114 -23.06 0.07 19.42
C GLN A 114 -24.51 -0.41 19.22
N GLY A 115 -24.80 -1.62 19.68
CA GLY A 115 -26.15 -2.20 19.71
C GLY A 115 -26.16 -3.69 20.06
N CYS A 116 -25.67 -4.05 21.24
CA CYS A 116 -26.01 -5.33 21.89
C CYS A 116 -26.46 -5.04 23.31
N SER A 117 -27.74 -5.38 23.53
CA SER A 117 -28.55 -5.33 24.76
C SER A 117 -29.13 -3.99 25.21
#